data_AF-A0A7Y4K0E9-F1
#
_entry.id   AF-A0A7Y4K0E9-F1
#
_cell.length_a   1.000
_cell.length_b   1.000
_cell.length_c   1.000
_cell.angle_alpha   90.00
_cell.angle_beta   90.00
_cell.angle_gamma   90.00
#
_symmetry.space_group_name_H-M   'P 1'
#
loop_
_entity.id
_entity.type
_entity.pdbx_description
1 polymer ?
#
loop_
_entity_poly.entity_id
_entity_poly.type
_entity_poly.pdbx_seq_one_letter_code
_entity_poly.pdbx_strand_id
1 'polypeptide(L)'
;MCSSCGRPQTAARRRCAFCNAELPEAPLPPVAPEASAPPPRASPLALDLGNRRTLAVNDERLSFQGRPGGGPALDVPWSRVRRLEWSTRPYLEALGLLAFTALGLFWAPTQAVRLMAFAAGVLGLLLTGLYRHHGLTVELDDGTRMRWPLGMAPRGSARESRLQEARAGLAEAGRARNVPFAGSNR
;
A
#
# COMPACT_ATOMS: atom_id res chain seq x y z
N MET A 1 3.15 37.36 -18.88
CA MET A 1 1.71 37.66 -18.68
C MET A 1 1.04 37.73 -20.04
N CYS A 2 -0.26 37.43 -20.16
CA CYS A 2 -0.99 37.56 -21.42
C CYS A 2 -1.26 39.04 -21.71
N SER A 3 -0.84 39.53 -22.87
CA SER A 3 -1.03 40.93 -23.30
C SER A 3 -2.50 41.31 -23.53
N SER A 4 -3.36 40.33 -23.81
CA SER A 4 -4.77 40.57 -24.15
C SER A 4 -5.69 40.62 -22.91
N CYS A 5 -5.44 39.78 -21.90
CA CYS A 5 -6.28 39.72 -20.70
C CYS A 5 -5.56 40.06 -19.38
N GLY A 6 -4.27 40.41 -19.43
CA GLY A 6 -3.47 40.81 -18.27
C GLY A 6 -3.13 39.71 -17.28
N ARG A 7 -3.61 38.47 -17.46
CA ARG A 7 -3.42 37.38 -16.49
C ARG A 7 -2.03 36.72 -16.59
N PRO A 8 -1.46 36.26 -15.45
CA PRO A 8 -0.23 35.46 -15.47
C PRO A 8 -0.45 34.13 -16.19
N GLN A 9 0.57 33.68 -16.93
CA GLN A 9 0.56 32.43 -17.70
C GLN A 9 1.88 31.69 -17.49
N THR A 10 1.81 30.36 -17.48
CA THR A 10 3.00 29.48 -17.49
C THR A 10 3.61 29.44 -18.89
N ALA A 11 4.95 29.56 -19.00
CA ALA A 11 5.69 29.65 -20.27
C ALA A 11 5.61 28.42 -21.20
N ALA A 12 4.96 27.33 -20.78
CA ALA A 12 4.84 26.09 -21.54
C ALA A 12 3.68 26.06 -22.55
N ARG A 13 2.82 27.09 -22.61
CA ARG A 13 1.60 27.09 -23.46
C ARG A 13 1.67 28.13 -24.56
N ARG A 14 1.32 27.74 -25.80
CA ARG A 14 1.19 28.63 -26.97
C ARG A 14 -0.08 29.52 -26.95
N ARG A 15 -1.08 29.19 -26.12
CA ARG A 15 -2.34 29.94 -26.00
C ARG A 15 -2.70 30.21 -24.54
N CYS A 16 -3.29 31.37 -24.30
CA CYS A 16 -3.76 31.80 -22.99
C CYS A 16 -4.86 30.89 -22.47
N ALA A 17 -4.72 30.39 -21.24
CA ALA A 17 -5.71 29.49 -20.64
C ALA A 17 -7.09 30.15 -20.35
N PHE A 18 -7.20 31.48 -20.40
CA PHE A 18 -8.42 32.20 -20.05
C PHE A 18 -9.14 32.83 -21.24
N CYS A 19 -8.41 33.46 -22.16
CA CYS A 19 -9.00 34.15 -23.32
C CYS A 19 -8.64 33.50 -24.66
N ASN A 20 -7.87 32.41 -24.65
CA ASN A 20 -7.43 31.67 -25.84
C ASN A 20 -6.60 32.49 -26.85
N ALA A 21 -6.15 33.69 -26.49
CA ALA A 21 -5.25 34.50 -27.31
C ALA A 21 -3.88 33.81 -27.46
N GLU A 22 -3.24 33.99 -28.61
CA GLU A 22 -1.90 33.48 -28.89
C GLU A 22 -0.86 34.21 -28.03
N LEU A 23 0.03 33.44 -27.40
CA LEU A 23 1.10 33.96 -26.55
C LEU A 23 2.40 34.03 -27.37
N PRO A 24 3.22 35.08 -27.19
CA PRO A 24 4.52 35.17 -27.84
C PRO A 24 5.41 33.99 -27.40
N GLU A 25 6.08 33.36 -28.37
CA GLU A 25 6.99 32.24 -28.14
C GLU A 25 8.21 32.76 -27.38
N ALA A 26 8.24 32.52 -26.07
CA ALA A 26 9.37 32.91 -25.26
C ALA A 26 10.58 32.05 -25.66
N PRO A 27 11.79 32.65 -25.83
CA PRO A 27 12.98 31.87 -26.10
C PRO A 27 13.21 30.89 -24.95
N LEU A 28 13.25 29.60 -25.27
CA LEU A 28 13.57 28.54 -24.32
C LEU A 28 15.00 28.77 -23.81
N PRO A 29 15.24 28.72 -22.49
CA PRO A 29 16.60 28.78 -21.98
C PRO A 29 17.41 27.60 -22.56
N PRO A 30 18.70 27.80 -22.88
CA PRO A 30 19.55 26.75 -23.43
C PRO A 30 19.58 25.56 -22.48
N VAL A 31 19.28 24.38 -23.01
CA VAL A 31 19.44 23.11 -22.30
C VAL A 31 20.94 22.97 -22.00
N ALA A 32 21.30 23.04 -20.72
CA ALA A 32 22.64 22.75 -20.27
C ALA A 32 22.99 21.29 -20.65
N PRO A 33 24.24 21.02 -21.10
CA PRO A 33 24.64 19.69 -21.51
C PRO A 33 24.47 18.71 -20.34
N GLU A 34 23.94 17.53 -20.69
CA GLU A 34 23.64 16.40 -19.81
C GLU A 34 24.75 16.19 -18.77
N ALA A 35 24.46 16.60 -17.53
CA ALA A 35 25.09 15.98 -16.39
C ALA A 35 24.72 14.50 -16.46
N SER A 36 25.73 13.67 -16.66
CA SER A 36 25.71 12.23 -16.84
C SER A 36 24.45 11.60 -16.26
N ALA A 37 23.58 11.08 -17.14
CA ALA A 37 22.49 10.21 -16.73
C ALA A 37 23.06 9.15 -15.79
N PRO A 38 22.53 8.98 -14.56
CA PRO A 38 22.92 7.85 -13.74
C PRO A 38 22.64 6.57 -14.55
N PRO A 39 23.49 5.54 -14.44
CA PRO A 39 23.37 4.31 -15.22
C PRO A 39 21.96 3.72 -15.06
N PRO A 40 21.49 2.91 -16.02
CA PRO A 40 20.12 2.38 -16.03
C PRO A 40 19.85 1.65 -14.72
N ARG A 41 19.21 2.34 -13.78
CA ARG A 41 18.79 1.79 -12.50
C ARG A 41 17.83 0.66 -12.84
N ALA A 42 18.07 -0.52 -12.30
CA ALA A 42 17.17 -1.65 -12.47
C ALA A 42 15.73 -1.16 -12.24
N SER A 43 14.85 -1.42 -13.20
CA SER A 43 13.45 -1.01 -13.10
C SER A 43 12.93 -1.43 -11.73
N PRO A 44 12.42 -0.50 -10.90
CA PRO A 44 12.00 -0.83 -9.55
C PRO A 44 11.00 -1.98 -9.63
N LEU A 45 11.29 -3.06 -8.90
CA LEU A 45 10.39 -4.20 -8.79
C LEU A 45 9.16 -3.71 -8.01
N ALA A 46 8.12 -3.35 -8.74
CA ALA A 46 6.85 -2.93 -8.19
C ALA A 46 6.01 -4.19 -7.91
N LEU A 47 5.83 -4.50 -6.65
CA LEU A 47 5.01 -5.60 -6.17
C LEU A 47 3.59 -5.08 -5.88
N ASP A 48 2.61 -5.55 -6.63
CA ASP A 48 1.20 -5.22 -6.42
C ASP A 48 0.64 -5.98 -5.21
N LEU A 49 0.20 -5.25 -4.18
CA LEU A 49 -0.40 -5.83 -2.98
C LEU A 49 -1.94 -5.94 -3.09
N GLY A 50 -2.50 -5.54 -4.23
CA GLY A 50 -3.93 -5.35 -4.44
C GLY A 50 -4.48 -4.10 -3.74
N ASN A 51 -5.74 -3.78 -3.99
CA ASN A 51 -6.43 -2.60 -3.44
C ASN A 51 -5.67 -1.27 -3.66
N ARG A 52 -4.97 -1.15 -4.79
CA ARG A 52 -4.16 0.03 -5.15
C ARG A 52 -3.04 0.33 -4.16
N ARG A 53 -2.51 -0.70 -3.49
CA ARG A 53 -1.33 -0.61 -2.62
C ARG A 53 -0.15 -1.22 -3.35
N THR A 54 1.01 -0.61 -3.21
CA THR A 54 2.21 -1.07 -3.90
C THR A 54 3.37 -1.09 -2.92
N LEU A 55 4.21 -2.11 -3.07
CA LEU A 55 5.51 -2.20 -2.44
C LEU A 55 6.53 -2.09 -3.57
N ALA A 56 7.35 -1.06 -3.59
CA ALA A 56 8.40 -0.93 -4.59
C ALA A 56 9.75 -1.28 -3.95
N VAL A 57 10.48 -2.15 -4.63
CA VAL A 57 11.83 -2.52 -4.26
C VAL A 57 12.76 -2.02 -5.34
N ASN A 58 13.73 -1.19 -4.98
CA ASN A 58 14.82 -0.86 -5.88
C ASN A 58 16.17 -1.14 -5.20
N ASP A 59 17.27 -0.76 -5.86
CA ASP A 59 18.62 -1.04 -5.37
C ASP A 59 18.94 -0.32 -4.06
N GLU A 60 18.41 0.90 -3.87
CA GLU A 60 18.77 1.79 -2.76
C GLU A 60 17.76 1.78 -1.61
N ARG A 61 16.48 1.56 -1.89
CA ARG A 61 15.36 1.73 -0.97
C ARG A 61 14.24 0.71 -1.15
N LEU A 62 13.54 0.50 -0.06
CA LEU A 62 12.27 -0.18 0.05
C LEU A 62 11.20 0.89 0.27
N SER A 63 10.21 0.97 -0.61
CA SER A 63 9.12 1.93 -0.50
C SER A 63 7.76 1.25 -0.39
N PHE A 64 6.91 1.82 0.46
CA PHE A 64 5.53 1.37 0.64
C PHE A 64 4.56 2.52 0.37
N GLN A 65 3.68 2.30 -0.61
CA GLN A 65 2.55 3.18 -0.88
C GLN A 65 1.27 2.54 -0.36
N GLY A 66 0.68 3.20 0.64
CA GLY A 66 -0.64 2.85 1.16
C GLY A 66 -1.76 3.12 0.14
N ARG A 67 -3.01 3.08 0.60
CA ARG A 67 -4.16 3.37 -0.29
C ARG A 67 -4.04 4.81 -0.84
N PRO A 68 -4.43 5.07 -2.10
CA PRO A 68 -4.46 6.43 -2.64
C PRO A 68 -5.28 7.35 -1.73
N GLY A 69 -4.72 8.51 -1.37
CA GLY A 69 -5.29 9.45 -0.41
C GLY A 69 -4.93 9.20 1.05
N GLY A 70 -4.20 8.14 1.38
CA GLY A 70 -3.79 7.77 2.74
C GLY A 70 -2.46 8.36 3.23
N GLY A 71 -1.86 9.29 2.47
CA GLY A 71 -0.57 9.91 2.80
C GLY A 71 0.55 9.62 1.79
N PRO A 72 1.76 10.18 2.03
CA PRO A 72 2.92 9.99 1.17
C PRO A 72 3.46 8.55 1.24
N ALA A 73 4.26 8.17 0.24
CA ALA A 73 5.03 6.92 0.28
C ALA A 73 5.97 6.91 1.49
N LEU A 74 6.08 5.74 2.13
CA LEU A 74 7.06 5.50 3.19
C LEU A 74 8.30 4.89 2.54
N ASP A 75 9.40 5.65 2.50
CA ASP A 75 10.66 5.23 1.90
C ASP A 75 11.69 4.92 2.99
N VAL A 76 12.31 3.73 2.90
CA VAL A 76 13.38 3.29 3.81
C VAL A 76 14.56 2.83 2.97
N PRO A 77 15.77 3.39 3.14
CA PRO A 77 16.93 2.91 2.42
C PRO A 77 17.34 1.53 2.93
N TRP A 78 17.71 0.64 2.00
CA TRP A 78 18.12 -0.74 2.33
C TRP A 78 19.30 -0.78 3.28
N SER A 79 20.20 0.21 3.21
CA SER A 79 21.35 0.35 4.10
C SER A 79 20.98 0.53 5.58
N ARG A 80 19.73 0.90 5.88
CA ARG A 80 19.21 1.02 7.25
C ARG A 80 18.35 -0.16 7.67
N VAL A 81 18.04 -1.10 6.76
CA VAL A 81 17.13 -2.21 7.03
C VAL A 81 17.92 -3.35 7.66
N ARG A 82 17.68 -3.57 8.95
CA ARG A 82 18.29 -4.66 9.71
C ARG A 82 17.58 -5.98 9.49
N ARG A 83 16.25 -5.96 9.45
CA ARG A 83 15.43 -7.18 9.37
C ARG A 83 14.05 -6.88 8.80
N LEU A 84 13.51 -7.86 8.08
CA LEU A 84 12.15 -7.86 7.57
C LEU A 84 11.34 -8.99 8.23
N GLU A 85 10.13 -8.69 8.69
CA GLU A 85 9.20 -9.69 9.21
C GLU A 85 7.84 -9.59 8.55
N TRP A 86 7.47 -10.65 7.84
CA TRP A 86 6.13 -10.81 7.29
C TRP A 86 5.21 -11.44 8.34
N SER A 87 4.16 -10.73 8.68
CA SER A 87 3.13 -11.17 9.63
C SER A 87 1.83 -11.50 8.90
N THR A 88 1.26 -12.65 9.23
CA THR A 88 -0.10 -13.03 8.82
C THR A 88 -0.89 -13.37 10.07
N ARG A 89 -2.08 -12.79 10.25
CA ARG A 89 -2.97 -13.10 11.39
C ARG A 89 -4.42 -13.27 10.91
N PRO A 90 -5.24 -14.12 11.56
CA PRO A 90 -6.67 -14.21 11.26
C PRO A 90 -7.42 -12.91 11.61
N TYR A 91 -8.58 -12.69 10.99
CA TYR A 91 -9.46 -11.55 11.29
C TYR A 91 -10.28 -11.79 12.57
N LEU A 92 -9.60 -11.74 13.72
CA LEU A 92 -10.20 -12.01 15.03
C LEU A 92 -11.24 -10.96 15.44
N GLU A 93 -11.18 -9.76 14.87
CA GLU A 93 -12.16 -8.70 15.12
C GLU A 93 -13.59 -9.15 14.74
N ALA A 94 -13.74 -10.09 13.82
CA ALA A 94 -15.03 -10.70 13.49
C ALA A 94 -15.62 -11.57 14.62
N LEU A 95 -14.80 -12.04 15.56
CA LEU A 95 -15.30 -12.76 16.74
C LEU A 95 -16.15 -11.89 17.66
N GLY A 96 -16.07 -10.55 17.52
CA GLY A 96 -17.01 -9.63 18.19
C GLY A 96 -18.47 -9.92 17.85
N LEU A 97 -18.76 -10.51 16.68
CA LEU A 97 -20.11 -10.93 16.31
C LEU A 97 -20.64 -12.07 17.21
N LEU A 98 -19.77 -12.86 17.85
CA LEU A 98 -20.20 -13.88 18.80
C LEU A 98 -20.82 -13.27 20.06
N ALA A 99 -20.33 -12.10 20.49
CA ALA A 99 -20.96 -11.38 21.60
C ALA A 99 -22.38 -10.93 21.23
N PHE A 100 -22.58 -10.45 20.00
CA PHE A 100 -23.92 -10.13 19.49
C PHE A 100 -24.81 -11.37 19.39
N THR A 101 -24.26 -12.51 18.95
CA THR A 101 -24.98 -13.79 18.93
C THR A 101 -25.42 -14.23 20.31
N ALA A 102 -24.54 -14.16 21.31
CA ALA A 102 -24.91 -14.48 22.69
C ALA A 102 -26.03 -13.56 23.18
N LEU A 103 -25.87 -12.25 22.98
CA LEU A 103 -26.88 -11.26 23.37
C LEU A 103 -28.25 -11.53 22.71
N GLY A 104 -28.26 -11.82 21.42
CA GLY A 104 -29.49 -12.09 20.69
C GLY A 104 -30.13 -13.42 21.08
N LEU A 105 -29.36 -14.49 21.29
CA LEU A 105 -29.92 -15.80 21.65
C LEU A 105 -30.56 -15.80 23.04
N PHE A 106 -29.93 -15.16 24.02
CA PHE A 106 -30.38 -15.21 25.41
C PHE A 106 -31.41 -14.12 25.76
N TRP A 107 -31.33 -12.93 25.15
CA TRP A 107 -32.17 -11.78 25.54
C TRP A 107 -33.11 -11.28 24.44
N ALA A 108 -33.05 -11.78 23.20
CA ALA A 108 -33.97 -11.28 22.17
C ALA A 108 -35.42 -11.78 22.37
N PRO A 109 -36.41 -10.87 22.21
CA PRO A 109 -37.81 -11.18 22.46
C PRO A 109 -38.47 -11.97 21.32
N THR A 110 -37.97 -11.89 20.10
CA THR A 110 -38.57 -12.53 18.93
C THR A 110 -37.66 -13.58 18.29
N GLN A 111 -38.27 -14.63 17.73
CA GLN A 111 -37.54 -15.69 17.03
C GLN A 111 -36.73 -15.17 15.83
N ALA A 112 -37.28 -14.18 15.11
CA ALA A 112 -36.59 -13.56 13.98
C ALA A 112 -35.25 -12.91 14.40
N VAL A 113 -35.22 -12.20 15.53
CA VAL A 113 -33.99 -11.57 16.04
C VAL A 113 -32.99 -12.62 16.52
N ARG A 114 -33.45 -13.71 17.15
CA ARG A 114 -32.58 -14.84 17.53
C ARG A 114 -31.90 -15.48 16.32
N LEU A 115 -32.66 -15.71 15.23
CA LEU A 115 -32.12 -16.25 13.98
C LEU A 115 -31.09 -15.30 13.34
N MET A 116 -31.37 -13.99 13.31
CA MET A 116 -30.41 -12.99 12.81
C MET A 116 -29.13 -12.94 13.65
N ALA A 117 -29.27 -13.02 14.98
CA ALA A 117 -28.13 -13.07 15.89
C ALA A 117 -27.28 -14.34 15.69
N PHE A 118 -27.93 -15.49 15.49
CA PHE A 118 -27.23 -16.74 15.14
C PHE A 118 -26.49 -16.63 13.81
N ALA A 119 -27.15 -16.10 12.77
CA ALA A 119 -26.55 -15.88 11.46
C ALA A 119 -25.32 -14.96 11.53
N ALA A 120 -25.37 -13.91 12.35
CA ALA A 120 -24.24 -13.02 12.59
C ALA A 120 -23.03 -13.76 13.21
N GLY A 121 -23.27 -14.70 14.12
CA GLY A 121 -22.20 -15.50 14.74
C GLY A 121 -21.55 -16.45 13.76
N VAL A 122 -22.36 -17.16 12.97
CA VAL A 122 -21.87 -18.00 11.86
C VAL A 122 -21.04 -17.17 10.89
N LEU A 123 -21.52 -15.97 10.52
CA LEU A 123 -20.77 -15.07 9.66
C LEU A 123 -19.46 -14.62 10.28
N GLY A 124 -19.43 -14.33 11.58
CA GLY A 124 -18.20 -13.98 12.31
C GLY A 124 -17.15 -15.09 12.30
N LEU A 125 -17.57 -16.33 12.51
CA LEU A 125 -16.69 -17.50 12.41
C LEU A 125 -16.16 -17.69 10.99
N LEU A 126 -17.03 -17.59 9.99
CA LEU A 126 -16.65 -17.67 8.57
C LEU A 126 -15.65 -16.57 8.21
N LEU A 127 -15.90 -15.32 8.60
CA LEU A 127 -15.00 -14.20 8.34
C LEU A 127 -13.63 -14.42 8.99
N THR A 128 -13.58 -14.89 10.24
CA THR A 128 -12.33 -15.19 10.96
C THR A 128 -11.53 -16.28 10.24
N GLY A 129 -12.21 -17.32 9.75
CA GLY A 129 -11.59 -18.44 9.04
C GLY A 129 -11.15 -18.09 7.61
N LEU A 130 -11.90 -17.23 6.93
CA LEU A 130 -11.68 -16.88 5.53
C LEU A 130 -10.72 -15.70 5.37
N TYR A 131 -10.79 -14.68 6.21
CA TYR A 131 -9.98 -13.46 6.04
C TYR A 131 -8.72 -13.48 6.88
N ARG A 132 -7.61 -13.09 6.25
CA ARG A 132 -6.32 -12.89 6.91
C ARG A 132 -5.84 -11.46 6.72
N HIS A 133 -5.31 -10.90 7.79
CA HIS A 133 -4.50 -9.68 7.73
C HIS A 133 -3.06 -10.02 7.36
N HIS A 134 -2.49 -9.19 6.51
CA HIS A 134 -1.09 -9.22 6.14
C HIS A 134 -0.44 -7.90 6.50
N GLY A 135 0.74 -7.98 7.12
CA GLY A 135 1.54 -6.82 7.50
C GLY A 135 3.02 -7.11 7.35
N LEU A 136 3.80 -6.10 6.98
CA LEU A 136 5.26 -6.16 6.94
C LEU A 136 5.80 -5.30 8.10
N THR A 137 6.72 -5.86 8.88
CA THR A 137 7.49 -5.08 9.85
C THR A 137 8.90 -4.90 9.31
N VAL A 138 9.33 -3.66 9.23
CA VAL A 138 10.70 -3.29 8.84
C VAL A 138 11.41 -2.82 10.10
N GLU A 139 12.40 -3.59 10.53
CA GLU A 139 13.27 -3.24 11.65
C GLU A 139 14.52 -2.56 11.11
N LEU A 140 14.81 -1.38 11.63
CA LEU A 140 15.97 -0.59 11.24
C LEU A 140 17.17 -0.83 12.16
N ASP A 141 18.34 -0.38 11.73
CA ASP A 141 19.60 -0.54 12.49
C ASP A 141 19.58 0.19 13.84
N ASP A 142 18.82 1.30 13.94
CA ASP A 142 18.62 2.05 15.18
C ASP A 142 17.60 1.39 16.14
N GLY A 143 17.08 0.22 15.78
CA GLY A 143 16.07 -0.52 16.54
C GLY A 143 14.62 -0.07 16.28
N THR A 144 14.41 0.94 15.44
CA THR A 144 13.06 1.39 15.07
C THR A 144 12.32 0.29 14.31
N ARG A 145 11.06 0.03 14.70
CA ARG A 145 10.19 -0.95 14.03
C ARG A 145 9.03 -0.25 13.35
N MET A 146 9.05 -0.25 12.02
CA MET A 146 7.97 0.30 11.20
C MET A 146 7.02 -0.80 10.77
N ARG A 147 5.73 -0.66 11.08
CA ARG A 147 4.69 -1.61 10.67
C ARG A 147 3.91 -1.10 9.48
N TRP A 148 4.00 -1.79 8.36
CA TRP A 148 3.30 -1.47 7.12
C TRP A 148 2.08 -2.38 6.94
N PRO A 149 0.85 -1.83 6.96
CA PRO A 149 -0.36 -2.61 6.80
C PRO A 149 -0.62 -2.94 5.33
N LEU A 150 -0.24 -4.14 4.90
CA LEU A 150 -0.40 -4.59 3.51
C LEU A 150 -1.88 -4.83 3.18
N GLY A 151 -2.67 -5.28 4.15
CA GLY A 151 -4.14 -5.33 4.05
C GLY A 151 -4.76 -6.62 4.49
N MET A 152 -5.94 -6.90 3.94
CA MET A 152 -6.69 -8.13 4.20
C MET A 152 -6.94 -8.86 2.89
N ALA A 153 -6.79 -10.17 2.89
CA ALA A 153 -7.16 -11.01 1.76
C ALA A 153 -8.00 -12.21 2.24
N PRO A 154 -9.08 -12.58 1.51
CA PRO A 154 -9.71 -13.87 1.67
C PRO A 154 -8.73 -14.98 1.26
N ARG A 155 -8.74 -16.09 1.99
CA ARG A 155 -8.01 -17.32 1.66
C ARG A 155 -8.43 -17.83 0.28
N GLY A 156 -7.46 -18.22 -0.54
CA GLY A 156 -7.65 -18.71 -1.90
C GLY A 156 -7.99 -17.64 -2.93
N SER A 157 -8.03 -16.36 -2.56
CA SER A 157 -8.33 -15.28 -3.50
C SER A 157 -7.14 -14.91 -4.37
N ALA A 158 -7.39 -14.35 -5.56
CA ALA A 158 -6.36 -13.75 -6.42
C ALA A 158 -5.57 -12.62 -5.72
N ARG A 159 -6.12 -12.05 -4.65
CA ARG A 159 -5.39 -11.08 -3.83
C ARG A 159 -4.38 -11.77 -2.91
N GLU A 160 -4.74 -12.91 -2.33
CA GLU A 160 -3.81 -13.69 -1.50
C GLU A 160 -2.63 -14.18 -2.34
N SER A 161 -2.86 -14.63 -3.57
CA SER A 161 -1.77 -15.04 -4.47
C SER A 161 -0.80 -13.89 -4.75
N ARG A 162 -1.30 -12.68 -5.10
CA ARG A 162 -0.44 -11.49 -5.27
C ARG A 162 0.36 -11.13 -4.03
N LEU A 163 -0.23 -11.25 -2.84
CA LEU A 163 0.49 -11.03 -1.58
C LEU A 163 1.56 -12.09 -1.32
N GLN A 164 1.32 -13.35 -1.71
CA GLN A 164 2.31 -14.42 -1.62
C GLN A 164 3.45 -14.22 -2.63
N GLU A 165 3.15 -13.80 -3.86
CA GLU A 165 4.15 -13.41 -4.87
C GLU A 165 4.99 -12.23 -4.38
N ALA A 166 4.36 -11.19 -3.83
CA ALA A 166 5.05 -10.06 -3.21
C ALA A 166 5.95 -10.49 -2.05
N ARG A 167 5.48 -11.42 -1.20
CA ARG A 167 6.27 -12.00 -0.12
C ARG A 167 7.52 -12.73 -0.67
N ALA A 168 7.36 -13.51 -1.72
CA ALA A 168 8.47 -14.22 -2.36
C ALA A 168 9.49 -13.25 -2.98
N GLY A 169 9.01 -12.25 -3.73
CA GLY A 169 9.87 -11.21 -4.31
C GLY A 169 10.62 -10.39 -3.26
N LEU A 170 9.97 -10.08 -2.14
CA LEU A 170 10.61 -9.39 -1.03
C LEU A 170 11.65 -10.27 -0.31
N ALA A 171 11.37 -11.57 -0.14
CA ALA A 171 12.32 -12.51 0.42
C ALA A 171 13.57 -12.64 -0.45
N GLU A 172 13.39 -12.68 -1.78
CA GLU A 172 14.49 -12.69 -2.74
C GLU A 172 15.33 -11.41 -2.68
N ALA A 173 14.66 -10.26 -2.69
CA ALA A 173 15.33 -8.96 -2.60
C ALA A 173 16.11 -8.78 -1.29
N GLY A 174 15.57 -9.26 -0.16
CA GLY A 174 16.24 -9.28 1.12
C GLY A 174 17.47 -10.20 1.10
N ARG A 175 17.34 -11.41 0.53
CA ARG A 175 18.45 -12.36 0.42
C ARG A 175 19.62 -11.80 -0.40
N ALA A 176 19.32 -11.17 -1.53
CA ALA A 176 20.32 -10.50 -2.37
C ALA A 176 21.08 -9.37 -1.65
N ARG A 177 20.54 -8.86 -0.54
CA ARG A 177 21.10 -7.76 0.27
C ARG A 177 21.56 -8.22 1.66
N ASN A 178 21.61 -9.52 1.92
CA ASN A 178 21.92 -10.11 3.23
C ASN A 178 21.01 -9.62 4.38
N VAL A 179 19.78 -9.23 4.07
CA VAL A 179 18.78 -8.83 5.07
C VAL A 179 17.95 -10.06 5.48
N PRO A 180 17.94 -10.43 6.77
CA PRO A 180 17.11 -11.51 7.27
C PRO A 180 15.62 -11.27 7.01
N PHE A 181 14.96 -12.28 6.45
CA PHE A 181 13.52 -12.28 6.19
C PHE A 181 12.83 -13.38 7.00
N ALA A 182 12.00 -12.99 7.96
CA ALA A 182 11.20 -13.92 8.76
C ALA A 182 9.74 -13.90 8.30
N GLY A 183 9.08 -15.07 8.31
CA GLY A 183 7.64 -15.15 8.09
C GLY A 183 6.97 -15.84 9.27
N SER A 184 6.04 -15.16 9.93
CA SER A 184 5.18 -15.80 10.94
C SER A 184 3.82 -16.15 10.34
N ASN A 185 3.48 -17.43 10.41
CA ASN A 185 2.11 -17.94 10.35
C ASN A 185 1.66 -18.17 11.80
N ARG A 186 1.42 -17.09 12.56
CA ARG A 186 0.85 -17.20 13.90
C ARG A 186 -0.67 -17.03 13.85
#